data_AF-A0A925R3S5-F1
#
_entry.id   AF-A0A925R3S5-F1
#
_cell.length_a   1.000
_cell.length_b   1.000
_cell.length_c   1.000
_cell.angle_alpha   90.00
_cell.angle_beta   90.00
_cell.angle_gamma   90.00
#
_symmetry.space_group_name_H-M   'P 1'
#
loop_
_entity.id
_entity.type
_entity.pdbx_description
1 polymer ?
#
loop_
_entity_poly.entity_id
_entity_poly.type
_entity_poly.pdbx_seq_one_letter_code
_entity_poly.pdbx_strand_id
1 'polypeptide(L)'
;NLIEANNFSGSGFDHGSYIGGGQNITIRNNRYIRNSVVNGVCQGGNMTFHGQIDGLLIEGNTIQQDAAAAGCWLMSITQGYTTAEWFRNTVVRNNRLINGGNSAMVAQSAPGILVEGNVIINTQSTYQTAIGVGHNEYQGGDVLDGNALVRNNTACFPTPNAGSSVVRVSAPNSSVANNIVLTGAAATTGACAQ
;
A
#
# COMPACT_ATOMS: atom_id res chain seq x y z
N ASN A 1 14.53 -10.67 -2.49
CA ASN A 1 14.41 -11.62 -1.36
C ASN A 1 13.00 -12.18 -1.27
N LEU A 2 12.79 -13.32 -0.60
CA LEU A 2 11.48 -13.88 -0.29
C LEU A 2 11.19 -13.72 1.20
N ILE A 3 10.05 -13.13 1.54
CA ILE A 3 9.52 -12.97 2.90
C ILE A 3 8.15 -13.63 2.90
N GLU A 4 8.05 -14.83 3.47
CA GLU A 4 6.85 -15.66 3.34
C GLU A 4 6.45 -16.32 4.64
N ALA A 5 5.12 -16.45 4.84
CA ALA A 5 4.52 -17.22 5.92
C ALA A 5 5.08 -16.84 7.30
N ASN A 6 5.12 -15.54 7.59
CA ASN A 6 5.48 -15.02 8.91
C ASN A 6 4.27 -14.36 9.58
N ASN A 7 4.31 -14.30 10.91
CA ASN A 7 3.33 -13.65 11.79
C ASN A 7 1.93 -14.30 11.79
N PHE A 8 1.82 -15.44 12.44
CA PHE A 8 0.60 -16.25 12.48
C PHE A 8 -0.40 -15.85 13.57
N SER A 9 -0.19 -14.74 14.27
CA SER A 9 -1.10 -14.32 15.35
C SER A 9 -2.29 -13.51 14.83
N GLY A 10 -2.17 -12.92 13.64
CA GLY A 10 -3.23 -12.17 12.95
C GLY A 10 -3.52 -10.82 13.56
N SER A 11 -2.65 -10.34 14.44
CA SER A 11 -2.83 -9.05 15.09
C SER A 11 -2.57 -7.90 14.12
N GLY A 12 -3.12 -6.71 14.41
CA GLY A 12 -2.75 -5.48 13.70
C GLY A 12 -1.28 -5.07 13.88
N PHE A 13 -0.53 -5.76 14.74
CA PHE A 13 0.91 -5.58 14.96
C PHE A 13 1.77 -6.57 14.18
N ASP A 14 1.15 -7.50 13.43
CA ASP A 14 1.84 -8.50 12.64
C ASP A 14 2.24 -7.90 11.28
N HIS A 15 3.55 -7.86 11.01
CA HIS A 15 4.14 -7.20 9.84
C HIS A 15 5.17 -8.10 9.14
N GLY A 16 5.00 -8.39 7.85
CA GLY A 16 6.01 -9.10 7.06
C GLY A 16 7.39 -8.42 7.11
N SER A 17 7.40 -7.09 7.06
CA SER A 17 8.53 -6.24 7.42
C SER A 17 8.04 -4.95 8.06
N TYR A 18 8.79 -4.48 9.04
CA TYR A 18 8.51 -3.24 9.78
C TYR A 18 9.74 -2.34 9.79
N ILE A 19 9.55 -1.06 9.45
CA ILE A 19 10.60 -0.05 9.45
C ILE A 19 10.12 1.14 10.29
N GLY A 20 10.82 1.43 11.39
CA GLY A 20 10.44 2.46 12.38
C GLY A 20 11.14 3.81 12.23
N GLY A 21 11.85 4.05 11.14
CA GLY A 21 12.61 5.28 10.88
C GLY A 21 13.92 5.04 10.14
N GLY A 22 14.48 6.09 9.54
CA GLY A 22 15.79 6.03 8.90
C GLY A 22 15.97 7.01 7.74
N GLN A 23 17.09 6.87 7.03
CA GLN A 23 17.39 7.68 5.86
C GLN A 23 17.89 6.81 4.71
N ASN A 24 17.58 7.21 3.47
CA ASN A 24 18.05 6.56 2.25
C ASN A 24 17.71 5.05 2.21
N ILE A 25 16.50 4.71 2.61
CA ILE A 25 16.02 3.33 2.67
C ILE A 25 15.56 2.90 1.29
N THR A 26 16.10 1.79 0.78
CA THR A 26 15.66 1.18 -0.47
C THR A 26 15.16 -0.24 -0.21
N ILE A 27 13.90 -0.49 -0.58
CA ILE A 27 13.30 -1.82 -0.60
C ILE A 27 12.93 -2.13 -2.04
N ARG A 28 13.72 -3.00 -2.67
CA ARG A 28 13.56 -3.28 -4.11
C ARG A 28 13.54 -4.76 -4.44
N ASN A 29 12.71 -5.14 -5.41
CA ASN A 29 12.68 -6.47 -6.01
C ASN A 29 12.52 -7.62 -5.00
N ASN A 30 11.68 -7.42 -3.97
CA ASN A 30 11.33 -8.45 -2.99
C ASN A 30 9.96 -9.05 -3.26
N ARG A 31 9.75 -10.25 -2.73
CA ARG A 31 8.46 -10.97 -2.77
C ARG A 31 7.99 -11.19 -1.34
N TYR A 32 6.80 -10.70 -1.04
CA TYR A 32 6.09 -10.89 0.21
C TYR A 32 4.87 -11.76 -0.06
N ILE A 33 4.81 -12.95 0.54
CA ILE A 33 3.76 -13.93 0.23
C ILE A 33 3.17 -14.45 1.54
N ARG A 34 1.84 -14.42 1.69
CA ARG A 34 1.14 -15.07 2.82
C ARG A 34 1.66 -14.66 4.22
N ASN A 35 2.06 -13.40 4.40
CA ASN A 35 2.41 -12.89 5.73
C ASN A 35 1.17 -12.37 6.46
N SER A 36 1.19 -12.44 7.78
CA SER A 36 0.09 -11.98 8.65
C SER A 36 -1.21 -12.76 8.37
N VAL A 37 -1.06 -14.04 8.04
CA VAL A 37 -2.14 -14.96 7.64
C VAL A 37 -2.55 -15.84 8.82
N VAL A 38 -3.84 -15.82 9.14
CA VAL A 38 -4.48 -16.70 10.12
C VAL A 38 -5.61 -17.43 9.43
N ASN A 39 -5.60 -18.76 9.53
CA ASN A 39 -6.59 -19.64 8.90
C ASN A 39 -6.73 -19.37 7.38
N GLY A 40 -5.61 -19.11 6.71
CA GLY A 40 -5.57 -18.86 5.26
C GLY A 40 -5.99 -17.46 4.83
N VAL A 41 -6.32 -16.56 5.76
CA VAL A 41 -6.74 -15.18 5.48
C VAL A 41 -5.75 -14.19 6.09
N CYS A 42 -5.25 -13.25 5.30
CA CYS A 42 -4.46 -12.12 5.79
C CYS A 42 -5.32 -11.19 6.66
N GLN A 43 -4.81 -10.83 7.83
CA GLN A 43 -5.50 -9.98 8.81
C GLN A 43 -4.66 -8.80 9.33
N GLY A 44 -3.36 -8.72 8.96
CA GLY A 44 -2.44 -7.67 9.41
C GLY A 44 -1.68 -6.98 8.29
N GLY A 45 -0.63 -6.25 8.65
CA GLY A 45 0.22 -5.54 7.69
C GLY A 45 1.25 -6.44 7.02
N ASN A 46 1.68 -6.11 5.80
CA ASN A 46 2.78 -6.79 5.13
C ASN A 46 4.05 -5.95 5.14
N MET A 47 4.04 -4.80 4.48
CA MET A 47 5.14 -3.85 4.50
C MET A 47 4.70 -2.58 5.21
N THR A 48 5.12 -2.41 6.46
CA THR A 48 4.69 -1.30 7.32
C THR A 48 5.85 -0.37 7.65
N PHE A 49 5.57 0.93 7.59
CA PHE A 49 6.47 2.00 7.95
C PHE A 49 5.79 2.93 8.94
N HIS A 50 6.49 3.19 10.04
CA HIS A 50 6.20 4.22 11.03
C HIS A 50 7.48 5.04 11.28
N GLY A 51 7.36 6.14 12.00
CA GLY A 51 8.48 6.99 12.40
C GLY A 51 8.81 8.11 11.40
N GLN A 52 10.08 8.45 11.38
CA GLN A 52 10.63 9.53 10.56
C GLN A 52 11.54 8.94 9.50
N ILE A 53 11.16 9.07 8.22
CA ILE A 53 11.92 8.53 7.09
C ILE A 53 12.17 9.60 6.03
N ASP A 54 13.45 9.78 5.68
CA ASP A 54 13.86 10.63 4.56
C ASP A 54 14.51 9.81 3.45
N GLY A 55 13.98 9.89 2.23
CA GLY A 55 14.54 9.17 1.08
C GLY A 55 14.16 7.69 1.09
N LEU A 56 12.86 7.41 0.99
CA LEU A 56 12.32 6.05 0.91
C LEU A 56 12.04 5.68 -0.56
N LEU A 57 12.71 4.66 -1.07
CA LEU A 57 12.42 4.05 -2.37
C LEU A 57 11.84 2.64 -2.20
N ILE A 58 10.61 2.44 -2.65
CA ILE A 58 9.96 1.13 -2.72
C ILE A 58 9.70 0.80 -4.19
N GLU A 59 10.45 -0.14 -4.74
CA GLU A 59 10.46 -0.40 -6.18
C GLU A 59 10.42 -1.88 -6.57
N GLY A 60 9.55 -2.25 -7.51
CA GLY A 60 9.61 -3.58 -8.13
C GLY A 60 9.29 -4.74 -7.19
N ASN A 61 8.67 -4.47 -6.03
CA ASN A 61 8.30 -5.52 -5.07
C ASN A 61 6.95 -6.13 -5.45
N THR A 62 6.78 -7.41 -5.17
CA THR A 62 5.48 -8.10 -5.22
C THR A 62 5.03 -8.39 -3.80
N ILE A 63 3.82 -7.96 -3.43
CA ILE A 63 3.16 -8.32 -2.17
C ILE A 63 1.86 -9.01 -2.51
N GLN A 64 1.68 -10.26 -2.05
CA GLN A 64 0.59 -11.12 -2.49
C GLN A 64 -0.01 -11.92 -1.34
N GLN A 65 -1.34 -11.92 -1.27
CA GLN A 65 -2.13 -12.80 -0.42
C GLN A 65 -3.05 -13.69 -1.25
N ASP A 66 -3.34 -14.88 -0.73
CA ASP A 66 -4.34 -15.76 -1.33
C ASP A 66 -5.76 -15.24 -1.01
N ALA A 67 -5.96 -14.83 0.25
CA ALA A 67 -7.17 -14.17 0.73
C ALA A 67 -6.84 -13.10 1.78
N ALA A 68 -7.69 -12.08 1.90
CA ALA A 68 -7.50 -10.95 2.81
C ALA A 68 -8.82 -10.44 3.40
N ALA A 69 -8.78 -10.14 4.70
CA ALA A 69 -9.85 -9.48 5.43
C ALA A 69 -9.60 -7.96 5.55
N ALA A 70 -10.58 -7.23 6.09
CA ALA A 70 -10.50 -5.78 6.30
C ALA A 70 -9.34 -5.31 7.20
N GLY A 71 -8.65 -6.21 7.91
CA GLY A 71 -7.41 -5.87 8.63
C GLY A 71 -6.15 -5.94 7.78
N CYS A 72 -6.22 -6.43 6.54
CA CYS A 72 -5.03 -6.69 5.73
C CYS A 72 -4.61 -5.47 4.91
N TRP A 73 -3.39 -4.99 5.19
CA TRP A 73 -2.74 -3.89 4.48
C TRP A 73 -1.48 -4.41 3.79
N LEU A 74 -1.38 -4.27 2.46
CA LEU A 74 -0.20 -4.77 1.75
C LEU A 74 1.01 -3.84 1.97
N MET A 75 0.81 -2.54 1.82
CA MET A 75 1.82 -1.52 2.06
C MET A 75 1.23 -0.35 2.85
N SER A 76 1.74 -0.12 4.06
CA SER A 76 1.29 0.94 4.96
C SER A 76 2.42 1.89 5.29
N ILE A 77 2.41 3.08 4.70
CA ILE A 77 3.32 4.18 5.02
C ILE A 77 2.50 5.20 5.82
N THR A 78 2.38 5.01 7.13
CA THR A 78 1.46 5.80 7.93
C THR A 78 2.09 6.23 9.23
N GLN A 79 1.52 7.25 9.85
CA GLN A 79 1.73 7.45 11.28
C GLN A 79 1.28 6.22 12.09
N GLY A 80 1.81 6.08 13.30
CA GLY A 80 1.52 5.04 14.27
C GLY A 80 2.17 5.25 15.64
N TYR A 81 2.94 6.33 15.83
CA TYR A 81 3.59 6.72 17.07
C TYR A 81 2.95 7.96 17.70
N THR A 82 3.28 8.22 18.97
CA THR A 82 2.80 9.40 19.71
C THR A 82 3.68 10.63 19.49
N THR A 83 4.80 10.47 18.77
CA THR A 83 5.77 11.50 18.41
C THR A 83 5.68 11.81 16.92
N ALA A 84 6.03 13.03 16.50
CA ALA A 84 5.97 13.47 15.11
C ALA A 84 6.55 12.47 14.11
N GLU A 85 5.76 12.12 13.10
CA GLU A 85 6.12 11.24 11.99
C GLU A 85 6.07 11.98 10.65
N TRP A 86 6.91 11.52 9.73
CA TRP A 86 6.96 12.03 8.36
C TRP A 86 7.71 11.09 7.43
N PHE A 87 7.31 11.10 6.16
CA PHE A 87 7.90 10.29 5.09
C PHE A 87 8.27 11.18 3.91
N ARG A 88 9.44 11.83 3.99
CA ARG A 88 9.91 12.80 2.99
C ARG A 88 10.68 12.09 1.88
N ASN A 89 10.66 12.69 0.70
CA ASN A 89 11.37 12.18 -0.48
C ASN A 89 11.02 10.70 -0.76
N THR A 90 9.73 10.38 -0.63
CA THR A 90 9.21 9.02 -0.76
C THR A 90 8.78 8.75 -2.20
N VAL A 91 9.25 7.62 -2.75
CA VAL A 91 8.91 7.13 -4.08
C VAL A 91 8.46 5.67 -3.98
N VAL A 92 7.23 5.41 -4.45
CA VAL A 92 6.66 4.06 -4.56
C VAL A 92 6.35 3.79 -6.01
N ARG A 93 7.13 2.91 -6.64
CA ARG A 93 6.98 2.69 -8.08
C ARG A 93 7.13 1.25 -8.55
N ASN A 94 6.42 0.92 -9.62
CA ASN A 94 6.54 -0.37 -10.32
C ASN A 94 6.35 -1.59 -9.40
N ASN A 95 5.61 -1.45 -8.30
CA ASN A 95 5.30 -2.56 -7.42
C ASN A 95 4.03 -3.29 -7.89
N ARG A 96 3.91 -4.56 -7.50
CA ARG A 96 2.74 -5.38 -7.76
C ARG A 96 2.08 -5.80 -6.46
N LEU A 97 0.86 -5.33 -6.22
CA LEU A 97 0.15 -5.51 -4.94
C LEU A 97 -1.13 -6.31 -5.19
N ILE A 98 -1.21 -7.52 -4.65
CA ILE A 98 -2.22 -8.51 -4.99
C ILE A 98 -3.01 -8.89 -3.75
N ASN A 99 -4.34 -8.72 -3.83
CA ASN A 99 -5.32 -9.16 -2.85
C ASN A 99 -5.09 -8.56 -1.44
N GLY A 100 -5.23 -7.24 -1.33
CA GLY A 100 -5.42 -6.57 -0.05
C GLY A 100 -6.87 -6.67 0.42
N GLY A 101 -7.13 -6.40 1.70
CA GLY A 101 -8.50 -6.43 2.23
C GLY A 101 -8.99 -5.10 2.81
N ASN A 102 -8.11 -4.11 2.96
CA ASN A 102 -8.51 -2.72 3.23
C ASN A 102 -7.84 -1.75 2.27
N SER A 103 -6.50 -1.73 2.27
CA SER A 103 -5.74 -1.02 1.25
C SER A 103 -4.60 -1.86 0.72
N ALA A 104 -4.37 -1.78 -0.59
CA ALA A 104 -3.12 -2.30 -1.15
C ALA A 104 -1.96 -1.36 -0.82
N MET A 105 -2.15 -0.06 -0.98
CA MET A 105 -1.18 0.95 -0.56
C MET A 105 -1.88 2.10 0.12
N VAL A 106 -1.35 2.53 1.27
CA VAL A 106 -1.71 3.80 1.90
C VAL A 106 -0.45 4.60 2.23
N ALA A 107 -0.53 5.92 2.06
CA ALA A 107 0.48 6.88 2.46
C ALA A 107 -0.15 8.05 3.23
N GLN A 108 0.42 8.39 4.38
CA GLN A 108 0.02 9.51 5.24
C GLN A 108 1.26 10.16 5.83
N SER A 109 1.18 11.46 6.15
CA SER A 109 2.33 12.26 6.58
C SER A 109 3.50 12.21 5.59
N ALA A 110 3.19 12.08 4.29
CA ALA A 110 4.14 11.84 3.21
C ALA A 110 4.10 12.98 2.18
N PRO A 111 4.50 14.21 2.56
CA PRO A 111 4.45 15.36 1.67
C PRO A 111 5.33 15.13 0.43
N GLY A 112 4.78 15.41 -0.75
CA GLY A 112 5.48 15.27 -2.02
C GLY A 112 5.67 13.83 -2.51
N ILE A 113 4.98 12.84 -1.92
CA ILE A 113 5.14 11.44 -2.32
C ILE A 113 4.83 11.23 -3.81
N LEU A 114 5.68 10.47 -4.49
CA LEU A 114 5.45 9.99 -5.84
C LEU A 114 4.99 8.53 -5.80
N VAL A 115 3.83 8.25 -6.40
CA VAL A 115 3.27 6.91 -6.55
C VAL A 115 3.02 6.63 -8.03
N GLU A 116 3.83 5.78 -8.67
CA GLU A 116 3.73 5.57 -10.11
C GLU A 116 4.00 4.16 -10.64
N GLY A 117 3.34 3.80 -11.75
CA GLY A 117 3.62 2.53 -12.44
C GLY A 117 3.28 1.28 -11.65
N ASN A 118 2.59 1.40 -10.51
CA ASN A 118 2.22 0.25 -9.70
C ASN A 118 1.04 -0.48 -10.33
N VAL A 119 1.02 -1.80 -10.19
CA VAL A 119 -0.08 -2.67 -10.61
C VAL A 119 -0.73 -3.25 -9.36
N ILE A 120 -2.00 -2.92 -9.14
CA ILE A 120 -2.77 -3.37 -8.00
C ILE A 120 -3.87 -4.29 -8.50
N ILE A 121 -3.95 -5.49 -7.94
CA ILE A 121 -4.93 -6.48 -8.34
C ILE A 121 -5.72 -6.89 -7.10
N ASN A 122 -7.05 -6.89 -7.22
CA ASN A 122 -7.91 -7.50 -6.22
C ASN A 122 -8.90 -8.42 -6.93
N THR A 123 -8.68 -9.73 -6.83
CA THR A 123 -9.58 -10.75 -7.39
C THR A 123 -10.64 -11.21 -6.41
N GLN A 124 -10.70 -10.61 -5.22
CA GLN A 124 -11.62 -10.98 -4.16
C GLN A 124 -12.85 -10.08 -4.18
N SER A 125 -13.91 -10.55 -3.51
CA SER A 125 -15.10 -9.74 -3.22
C SER A 125 -14.96 -8.89 -1.96
N THR A 126 -13.76 -8.80 -1.37
CA THR A 126 -13.47 -7.92 -0.23
C THR A 126 -13.29 -6.48 -0.71
N TYR A 127 -13.76 -5.52 0.09
CA TYR A 127 -13.46 -4.10 -0.10
C TYR A 127 -11.95 -3.85 -0.20
N GLN A 128 -11.53 -2.96 -1.10
CA GLN A 128 -10.15 -2.50 -1.12
C GLN A 128 -10.04 -1.09 -1.71
N THR A 129 -9.23 -0.24 -1.09
CA THR A 129 -8.63 0.94 -1.73
C THR A 129 -7.30 0.53 -2.38
N ALA A 130 -7.16 0.72 -3.69
CA ALA A 130 -5.93 0.33 -4.38
C ALA A 130 -4.75 1.23 -3.96
N ILE A 131 -4.93 2.55 -4.03
CA ILE A 131 -3.96 3.56 -3.57
C ILE A 131 -4.71 4.64 -2.78
N GLY A 132 -4.33 4.82 -1.51
CA GLY A 132 -4.77 5.92 -0.66
C GLY A 132 -3.62 6.86 -0.34
N VAL A 133 -3.79 8.17 -0.53
CA VAL A 133 -2.80 9.18 -0.11
C VAL A 133 -3.49 10.32 0.62
N GLY A 134 -3.01 10.62 1.80
CA GLY A 134 -3.52 11.68 2.67
C GLY A 134 -4.44 11.17 3.77
N HIS A 135 -4.56 12.00 4.80
CA HIS A 135 -5.45 11.80 5.95
C HIS A 135 -5.90 13.16 6.51
N ASN A 136 -6.75 13.15 7.54
CA ASN A 136 -7.22 14.36 8.23
C ASN A 136 -6.83 14.41 9.72
N GLU A 137 -6.12 13.41 10.23
CA GLU A 137 -5.66 13.36 11.61
C GLU A 137 -4.13 13.39 11.62
N TYR A 138 -3.57 14.44 12.22
CA TYR A 138 -2.13 14.65 12.37
C TYR A 138 -1.88 14.85 13.85
N GLN A 139 -1.45 13.79 14.53
CA GLN A 139 -1.21 13.79 15.97
C GLN A 139 0.29 13.94 16.24
N GLY A 140 0.70 14.20 17.48
CA GLY A 140 2.12 14.16 17.85
C GLY A 140 3.08 15.14 17.14
N GLY A 141 2.58 16.06 16.31
CA GLY A 141 3.40 16.91 15.44
C GLY A 141 3.68 16.33 14.06
N ASP A 142 2.90 15.36 13.60
CA ASP A 142 2.96 14.79 12.27
C ASP A 142 2.94 15.86 11.17
N VAL A 143 3.76 15.63 10.15
CA VAL A 143 3.84 16.56 9.02
C VAL A 143 2.62 16.38 8.12
N LEU A 144 1.96 17.49 7.78
CA LEU A 144 0.81 17.48 6.88
C LEU A 144 1.16 16.91 5.50
N ASP A 145 0.22 16.15 4.92
CA ASP A 145 0.33 15.74 3.54
C ASP A 145 0.15 16.94 2.59
N GLY A 146 0.68 16.79 1.37
CA GLY A 146 0.44 17.74 0.30
C GLY A 146 1.34 17.48 -0.90
N ASN A 147 0.97 18.02 -2.05
CA ASN A 147 1.76 17.97 -3.29
C ASN A 147 2.07 16.53 -3.76
N ALA A 148 1.20 15.56 -3.47
CA ALA A 148 1.42 14.19 -3.91
C ALA A 148 1.27 14.07 -5.44
N LEU A 149 2.03 13.16 -6.05
CA LEU A 149 1.90 12.82 -7.47
C LEU A 149 1.54 11.34 -7.60
N VAL A 150 0.31 11.04 -7.99
CA VAL A 150 -0.18 9.67 -8.18
C VAL A 150 -0.51 9.45 -9.65
N ARG A 151 0.33 8.72 -10.38
CA ARG A 151 0.20 8.62 -11.84
C ARG A 151 0.55 7.27 -12.46
N ASN A 152 -0.01 6.98 -13.61
CA ASN A 152 0.35 5.81 -14.42
C ASN A 152 0.22 4.46 -13.66
N ASN A 153 -0.63 4.39 -12.63
CA ASN A 153 -0.90 3.15 -11.91
C ASN A 153 -2.05 2.40 -12.59
N THR A 154 -2.07 1.08 -12.48
CA THR A 154 -3.16 0.22 -12.98
C THR A 154 -3.82 -0.52 -11.83
N ALA A 155 -5.14 -0.41 -11.69
CA ALA A 155 -5.92 -1.21 -10.75
C ALA A 155 -6.82 -2.19 -11.51
N CYS A 156 -6.71 -3.47 -11.16
CA CYS A 156 -7.39 -4.60 -11.80
C CYS A 156 -8.35 -5.26 -10.79
N PHE A 157 -9.65 -4.96 -10.91
CA PHE A 157 -10.68 -5.42 -9.99
C PHE A 157 -11.75 -6.14 -10.80
N PRO A 158 -11.67 -7.47 -11.03
CA PRO A 158 -12.65 -8.18 -11.86
C PRO A 158 -14.08 -8.02 -11.34
N THR A 159 -14.26 -8.10 -10.03
CA THR A 159 -15.55 -7.94 -9.34
C THR A 159 -15.36 -7.05 -8.11
N PRO A 160 -15.24 -5.71 -8.26
CA PRO A 160 -14.99 -4.82 -7.13
C PRO A 160 -16.14 -4.87 -6.14
N ASN A 161 -15.84 -5.00 -4.83
CA ASN A 161 -16.83 -4.79 -3.79
C ASN A 161 -17.31 -3.34 -3.80
N ALA A 162 -18.58 -3.10 -3.43
CA ALA A 162 -19.14 -1.76 -3.30
C ALA A 162 -18.26 -0.86 -2.41
N GLY A 163 -18.03 0.38 -2.84
CA GLY A 163 -17.19 1.35 -2.14
C GLY A 163 -15.69 1.19 -2.37
N SER A 164 -15.22 0.10 -2.99
CA SER A 164 -13.81 -0.04 -3.38
C SER A 164 -13.39 1.13 -4.28
N SER A 165 -12.19 1.64 -4.05
CA SER A 165 -11.67 2.81 -4.78
C SER A 165 -10.31 2.50 -5.38
N VAL A 166 -10.02 3.10 -6.54
CA VAL A 166 -8.73 2.90 -7.21
C VAL A 166 -7.69 3.87 -6.69
N VAL A 167 -7.96 5.17 -6.79
CA VAL A 167 -7.08 6.20 -6.24
C VAL A 167 -7.94 7.12 -5.38
N ARG A 168 -7.61 7.20 -4.09
CA ARG A 168 -8.21 8.12 -3.14
C ARG A 168 -7.14 9.06 -2.61
N VAL A 169 -7.10 10.28 -3.13
CA VAL A 169 -6.16 11.31 -2.69
C VAL A 169 -6.91 12.44 -2.01
N SER A 170 -6.64 12.65 -0.71
CA SER A 170 -7.16 13.79 0.06
C SER A 170 -6.09 14.84 0.38
N ALA A 171 -4.81 14.53 0.10
CA ALA A 171 -3.71 15.46 0.29
C ALA A 171 -3.85 16.71 -0.60
N PRO A 172 -3.76 17.94 -0.06
CA PRO A 172 -3.94 19.18 -0.83
C PRO A 172 -2.86 19.36 -1.91
N ASN A 173 -3.17 20.13 -2.96
CA ASN A 173 -2.25 20.46 -4.07
C ASN A 173 -1.68 19.24 -4.81
N SER A 174 -2.35 18.09 -4.71
CA SER A 174 -1.89 16.84 -5.34
C SER A 174 -2.37 16.71 -6.77
N SER A 175 -1.61 15.96 -7.58
CA SER A 175 -1.95 15.62 -8.96
C SER A 175 -2.21 14.12 -9.11
N VAL A 176 -3.36 13.79 -9.69
CA VAL A 176 -3.75 12.41 -10.02
C VAL A 176 -3.96 12.32 -11.53
N ALA A 177 -3.10 11.57 -12.24
CA ALA A 177 -3.11 11.55 -13.70
C ALA A 177 -2.85 10.17 -14.30
N ASN A 178 -3.51 9.83 -15.40
CA ASN A 178 -3.22 8.63 -16.20
C ASN A 178 -3.27 7.29 -15.40
N ASN A 179 -4.08 7.21 -14.35
CA ASN A 179 -4.32 5.94 -13.66
C ASN A 179 -5.43 5.17 -14.39
N ILE A 180 -5.22 3.87 -14.60
CA ILE A 180 -6.12 3.00 -15.33
C ILE A 180 -6.88 2.11 -14.35
N VAL A 181 -8.19 1.99 -14.55
CA VAL A 181 -9.05 1.03 -13.85
C VAL A 181 -9.55 0.00 -14.84
N LEU A 182 -9.30 -1.27 -14.57
CA LEU A 182 -9.82 -2.39 -15.34
C LEU A 182 -10.75 -3.22 -14.45
N THR A 183 -11.92 -3.54 -14.99
CA THR A 183 -12.93 -4.40 -14.33
C THR A 183 -13.40 -5.50 -15.28
N GLY A 184 -14.14 -6.49 -14.75
CA GLY A 184 -14.61 -7.63 -15.52
C GLY A 184 -13.46 -8.42 -16.15
N ALA A 185 -13.67 -8.93 -17.37
CA ALA A 185 -12.68 -9.75 -18.08
C ALA A 185 -11.39 -8.97 -18.45
N ALA A 186 -11.44 -7.65 -18.60
CA ALA A 186 -10.24 -6.85 -18.86
C ALA A 186 -9.27 -6.87 -17.66
N ALA A 187 -9.80 -7.06 -16.45
CA ALA A 187 -9.04 -7.11 -15.20
C ALA A 187 -8.32 -8.45 -14.95
N THR A 188 -8.26 -9.36 -15.94
CA THR A 188 -7.59 -10.66 -15.81
C THR A 188 -6.56 -10.93 -16.91
N THR A 189 -6.24 -9.93 -17.73
CA THR A 189 -5.33 -10.07 -18.89
C THR A 189 -4.23 -9.00 -18.87
N GLY A 190 -3.19 -9.17 -19.70
CA GLY A 190 -2.10 -8.20 -19.82
C GLY A 190 -1.41 -7.91 -18.49
N ALA A 191 -1.31 -6.63 -18.10
CA ALA A 191 -0.75 -6.23 -16.81
C ALA A 191 -1.52 -6.81 -15.61
N CYS A 192 -2.80 -7.17 -15.78
CA CYS A 192 -3.65 -7.75 -14.75
C CYS A 192 -3.58 -9.27 -14.65
N ALA A 193 -2.87 -9.97 -15.56
CA ALA A 193 -2.73 -11.42 -15.49
C ALA A 193 -1.90 -11.81 -14.25
N GLN A 194 -2.42 -12.72 -13.42
CA GLN A 194 -1.72 -13.23 -12.22
C GLN A 194 -0.76 -14.35 -12.54
#